data_AF-A0A257V2J5-F1
#
_entry.id   AF-A0A257V2J5-F1
#
_cell.length_a   1.000
_cell.length_b   1.000
_cell.length_c   1.000
_cell.angle_alpha   90.00
_cell.angle_beta   90.00
_cell.angle_gamma   90.00
#
_symmetry.space_group_name_H-M   'P 1'
#
loop_
_entity.id
_entity.type
_entity.pdbx_description
1 polymer ?
#
loop_
_entity_poly.entity_id
_entity_poly.type
_entity_poly.pdbx_seq_one_letter_code
_entity_poly.pdbx_strand_id
1 'polypeptide(L)'
;MATLTPSACKRVLFRPALTVLFAFLCACRAAPPPSLAHALSAKGDAAARARAFMRVAVQGREVERARAAMMWGLNACDARAPLAGLAGFNLARPAGGLARLAARRLEDALAAKRPSPAAW
;
A
#
# COMPACT_ATOMS: atom_id res chain seq x y z
N MET A 1 66.52 -31.72 -9.55
CA MET A 1 65.17 -31.84 -10.15
C MET A 1 64.24 -32.31 -9.03
N ALA A 2 63.13 -31.67 -8.64
CA ALA A 2 62.39 -30.53 -9.16
C ALA A 2 61.79 -29.73 -7.99
N THR A 3 61.75 -28.41 -8.15
CA THR A 3 61.05 -27.42 -7.31
C THR A 3 59.54 -27.48 -7.58
N LEU A 4 58.72 -27.52 -6.53
CA LEU A 4 57.27 -27.27 -6.64
C LEU A 4 56.82 -26.25 -5.59
N THR A 5 56.51 -25.05 -6.09
CA THR A 5 55.94 -23.89 -5.41
C THR A 5 54.41 -23.98 -5.30
N PRO A 6 53.79 -23.18 -4.42
CA PRO A 6 52.50 -23.43 -3.79
C PRO A 6 51.34 -22.73 -4.53
N SER A 7 50.11 -22.89 -4.00
CA SER A 7 48.91 -22.06 -4.28
C SER A 7 47.89 -22.62 -5.27
N ALA A 8 47.15 -23.67 -4.87
CA ALA A 8 45.89 -24.00 -5.52
C ALA A 8 44.71 -24.25 -4.57
N CYS A 9 44.92 -24.27 -3.25
CA CYS A 9 43.88 -24.75 -2.31
C CYS A 9 42.94 -23.65 -1.75
N LYS A 10 43.23 -22.35 -1.94
CA LYS A 10 42.46 -21.27 -1.29
C LYS A 10 41.36 -20.60 -2.13
N ARG A 11 41.25 -20.90 -3.44
CA ARG A 11 40.31 -20.18 -4.33
C ARG A 11 38.88 -20.75 -4.39
N VAL A 12 38.63 -21.94 -3.85
CA VAL A 12 37.33 -22.61 -4.01
C VAL A 12 36.34 -22.25 -2.89
N LEU A 13 36.81 -21.84 -1.70
CA LEU A 13 35.97 -21.57 -0.53
C LEU A 13 35.38 -20.15 -0.45
N PHE A 14 35.87 -19.20 -1.25
CA PHE A 14 35.38 -17.81 -1.22
C PHE A 14 34.13 -17.55 -2.08
N ARG A 15 33.85 -18.43 -3.05
CA ARG A 15 32.69 -18.29 -3.94
C ARG A 15 31.33 -18.43 -3.25
N PRO A 16 31.06 -19.44 -2.38
CA PRO A 16 29.73 -19.60 -1.79
C PRO A 16 29.38 -18.47 -0.83
N ALA A 17 30.34 -17.96 -0.06
CA ALA A 17 30.13 -16.86 0.87
C ALA A 17 29.74 -15.55 0.15
N LEU A 18 30.36 -15.27 -0.99
CA LEU A 18 30.08 -14.07 -1.78
C LEU A 18 28.70 -14.13 -2.46
N THR A 19 28.27 -15.31 -2.92
CA THR A 19 26.92 -15.51 -3.48
C THR A 19 25.82 -15.38 -2.43
N VAL A 20 26.03 -15.87 -1.21
CA VAL A 20 25.06 -15.71 -0.11
C VAL A 20 24.95 -14.24 0.30
N LEU A 21 26.07 -13.51 0.38
CA LEU A 21 26.08 -12.09 0.69
C LEU A 21 25.39 -11.24 -0.39
N PHE A 22 25.60 -11.56 -1.68
CA PHE A 22 24.94 -10.88 -2.80
C PHE A 22 23.44 -11.17 -2.86
N ALA A 23 23.01 -12.39 -2.55
CA ALA A 23 21.60 -12.74 -2.44
C ALA A 23 20.90 -11.97 -1.30
N PHE A 24 21.59 -11.80 -0.15
CA PHE A 24 21.10 -10.99 0.96
C PHE A 24 20.99 -9.50 0.60
N LEU A 25 22.01 -8.96 -0.08
CA LEU A 25 22.00 -7.56 -0.54
C LEU A 25 20.93 -7.29 -1.62
N CYS A 26 20.62 -8.26 -2.47
CA CYS A 26 19.51 -8.17 -3.42
C CYS A 26 18.14 -8.27 -2.74
N ALA A 27 17.99 -9.07 -1.68
CA ALA A 27 16.77 -9.12 -0.87
C ALA A 27 16.55 -7.85 -0.03
N CYS A 28 17.63 -7.09 0.24
CA CYS A 28 17.58 -5.78 0.89
C CYS A 28 17.26 -4.61 -0.05
N ARG A 29 17.00 -4.83 -1.34
CA ARG A 29 16.35 -3.81 -2.17
C ARG A 29 14.91 -3.67 -1.69
N ALA A 30 14.71 -2.73 -0.77
CA ALA A 30 13.42 -2.30 -0.28
C ALA A 30 12.42 -2.29 -1.45
N ALA A 31 11.37 -3.09 -1.35
CA ALA A 31 10.32 -3.13 -2.36
C ALA A 31 9.89 -1.69 -2.67
N PRO A 32 9.74 -1.33 -3.95
CA PRO A 32 9.40 0.05 -4.30
C PRO A 32 8.12 0.46 -3.56
N PRO A 33 8.08 1.69 -3.00
CA PRO A 33 6.92 2.13 -2.25
C PRO A 33 5.68 2.04 -3.13
N PRO A 34 4.53 1.64 -2.56
CA PRO A 34 3.31 1.50 -3.34
C PRO A 34 2.95 2.86 -3.95
N SER A 35 2.65 2.85 -5.26
CA SER A 35 2.37 4.06 -6.03
C SER A 35 0.88 4.20 -6.34
N LEU A 36 0.44 5.45 -6.47
CA LEU A 36 -0.93 5.77 -6.85
C LEU A 36 -1.29 5.18 -8.22
N ALA A 37 -0.36 5.20 -9.18
CA ALA A 37 -0.58 4.65 -10.52
C ALA A 37 -0.90 3.15 -10.48
N HIS A 38 -0.21 2.39 -9.62
CA HIS A 38 -0.50 0.97 -9.43
C HIS A 38 -1.82 0.74 -8.70
N ALA A 39 -2.16 1.57 -7.72
CA ALA A 39 -3.45 1.47 -7.04
C ALA A 39 -4.64 1.82 -7.96
N LEU A 40 -4.45 2.74 -8.92
CA LEU A 40 -5.47 3.08 -9.92
C LEU A 40 -5.72 1.96 -10.92
N SER A 41 -4.70 1.17 -11.25
CA SER A 41 -4.86 0.00 -12.13
C SER A 41 -5.37 -1.24 -11.40
N ALA A 42 -5.53 -1.17 -10.07
CA ALA A 42 -6.06 -2.28 -9.28
C ALA A 42 -7.50 -2.60 -9.70
N LYS A 43 -7.69 -3.83 -10.21
CA LYS A 43 -9.00 -4.39 -10.49
C LYS A 43 -9.62 -4.95 -9.22
N GLY A 44 -10.94 -5.00 -9.19
CA GLY A 44 -11.70 -5.58 -8.08
C GLY A 44 -12.85 -4.71 -7.61
N ASP A 45 -13.51 -5.19 -6.56
CA ASP A 45 -14.60 -4.50 -5.89
C ASP A 45 -14.11 -3.24 -5.14
N ALA A 46 -15.05 -2.43 -4.66
CA ALA A 46 -14.74 -1.20 -3.94
C ALA A 46 -13.86 -1.47 -2.70
N ALA A 47 -14.05 -2.59 -2.03
CA ALA A 47 -13.25 -2.98 -0.85
C ALA A 47 -11.79 -3.28 -1.22
N ALA A 48 -11.53 -4.01 -2.31
CA ALA A 48 -10.18 -4.30 -2.79
C ALA A 48 -9.47 -3.02 -3.23
N ARG A 49 -10.16 -2.14 -3.96
CA ARG A 49 -9.62 -0.83 -4.36
C ARG A 49 -9.32 0.06 -3.15
N ALA A 50 -10.21 0.11 -2.16
CA ALA A 50 -9.99 0.84 -0.91
C ALA A 50 -8.70 0.38 -0.21
N ARG A 51 -8.44 -0.94 -0.14
CA ARG A 51 -7.19 -1.47 0.44
C ARG A 51 -5.94 -1.12 -0.38
N ALA A 52 -6.05 -1.09 -1.71
CA ALA A 52 -4.95 -0.66 -2.57
C ALA A 52 -4.57 0.81 -2.30
N PHE A 53 -5.56 1.70 -2.25
CA PHE A 53 -5.33 3.11 -1.94
C PHE A 53 -4.86 3.34 -0.50
N MET A 54 -5.38 2.60 0.47
CA MET A 54 -4.93 2.64 1.86
C MET A 54 -3.43 2.36 1.97
N ARG A 55 -2.91 1.35 1.25
CA ARG A 55 -1.47 1.04 1.24
C ARG A 55 -0.63 2.20 0.73
N VAL A 56 -1.05 2.87 -0.34
CA VAL A 56 -0.37 4.07 -0.86
C VAL A 56 -0.48 5.24 0.12
N ALA A 57 -1.64 5.43 0.75
CA ALA A 57 -1.86 6.51 1.71
C ALA A 57 -0.94 6.40 2.95
N VAL A 58 -0.65 5.19 3.40
CA VAL A 58 0.20 4.93 4.58
C VAL A 58 1.68 4.81 4.24
N GLN A 59 2.02 4.09 3.17
CA GLN A 59 3.40 3.69 2.85
C GLN A 59 3.96 4.33 1.58
N GLY A 60 3.11 4.97 0.77
CA GLY A 60 3.51 5.60 -0.49
C GLY A 60 4.30 6.90 -0.29
N ARG A 61 4.65 7.53 -1.41
CA ARG A 61 5.39 8.80 -1.45
C ARG A 61 4.50 9.93 -0.92
N GLU A 62 5.07 10.87 -0.17
CA GLU A 62 4.32 11.95 0.50
C GLU A 62 3.38 12.72 -0.44
N VAL A 63 3.85 13.03 -1.65
CA VAL A 63 3.10 13.77 -2.68
C VAL A 63 1.82 13.02 -3.11
N GLU A 64 1.81 11.69 -3.00
CA GLU A 64 0.68 10.86 -3.41
C GLU A 64 -0.27 10.53 -2.26
N ARG A 65 0.19 10.63 -0.99
CA ARG A 65 -0.54 10.15 0.19
C ARG A 65 -1.90 10.81 0.34
N ALA A 66 -1.98 12.14 0.23
CA ALA A 66 -3.24 12.86 0.39
C ALA A 66 -4.27 12.45 -0.67
N ARG A 67 -3.85 12.33 -1.93
CA ARG A 67 -4.72 11.90 -3.03
C ARG A 67 -5.14 10.43 -2.86
N ALA A 68 -4.21 9.56 -2.47
CA ALA A 68 -4.50 8.16 -2.17
C ALA A 68 -5.48 8.02 -0.98
N ALA A 69 -5.31 8.82 0.07
CA ALA A 69 -6.18 8.83 1.23
C ALA A 69 -7.60 9.28 0.87
N MET A 70 -7.75 10.28 -0.01
CA MET A 70 -9.06 10.68 -0.53
C MET A 70 -9.74 9.53 -1.30
N MET A 71 -8.99 8.85 -2.17
CA MET A 71 -9.50 7.71 -2.94
C MET A 71 -9.83 6.50 -2.07
N TRP A 72 -9.04 6.27 -1.02
CA TRP A 72 -9.34 5.27 0.01
C TRP A 72 -10.67 5.59 0.68
N GLY A 73 -10.86 6.83 1.12
CA GLY A 73 -12.08 7.28 1.78
C GLY A 73 -13.34 7.05 0.94
N LEU A 74 -13.28 7.44 -0.35
CA LEU A 74 -14.39 7.26 -1.30
C LEU A 74 -14.72 5.78 -1.54
N ASN A 75 -13.71 4.97 -1.88
CA ASN A 75 -13.93 3.55 -2.15
C ASN A 75 -14.36 2.77 -0.89
N ALA A 76 -13.94 3.20 0.30
CA ALA A 76 -14.40 2.62 1.56
C ALA A 76 -15.88 2.93 1.82
N CYS A 77 -16.35 4.14 1.48
CA CYS A 77 -17.77 4.47 1.54
C CYS A 77 -18.59 3.64 0.55
N ASP A 78 -18.10 3.48 -0.69
CA ASP A 78 -18.74 2.63 -1.71
C ASP A 78 -18.78 1.15 -1.27
N ALA A 79 -17.77 0.70 -0.53
CA ALA A 79 -17.72 -0.63 0.09
C ALA A 79 -18.58 -0.77 1.37
N ARG A 80 -19.43 0.21 1.69
CA ARG A 80 -20.24 0.28 2.92
C ARG A 80 -19.41 0.17 4.19
N ALA A 81 -18.21 0.76 4.21
CA ALA A 81 -17.30 0.79 5.35
C ALA A 81 -17.03 2.25 5.81
N PRO A 82 -18.02 2.93 6.43
CA PRO A 82 -17.94 4.36 6.73
C PRO A 82 -16.81 4.73 7.68
N LEU A 83 -16.46 3.88 8.65
CA LEU A 83 -15.33 4.15 9.56
C LEU A 83 -13.98 4.16 8.83
N ALA A 84 -13.78 3.24 7.87
CA ALA A 84 -12.60 3.26 7.01
C ALA A 84 -12.63 4.47 6.07
N GLY A 85 -13.82 4.86 5.61
CA GLY A 85 -14.05 6.11 4.87
C GLY A 85 -13.54 7.33 5.64
N LEU A 86 -13.96 7.46 6.89
CA LEU A 86 -13.60 8.56 7.78
C LEU A 86 -12.08 8.60 8.03
N ALA A 87 -11.44 7.45 8.24
CA ALA A 87 -9.99 7.38 8.40
C ALA A 87 -9.25 7.90 7.15
N GLY A 88 -9.70 7.51 5.95
CA GLY A 88 -9.16 8.01 4.69
C GLY A 88 -9.33 9.52 4.53
N PHE A 89 -10.52 10.04 4.83
CA PHE A 89 -10.77 11.49 4.73
C PHE A 89 -9.99 12.31 5.77
N ASN A 90 -9.85 11.83 7.00
CA ASN A 90 -9.04 12.50 8.02
C ASN A 90 -7.57 12.59 7.62
N LEU A 91 -7.05 11.55 6.98
CA LEU A 91 -5.67 11.54 6.46
C LEU A 91 -5.52 12.44 5.22
N ALA A 92 -6.55 12.52 4.37
CA ALA A 92 -6.54 13.39 3.20
C ALA A 92 -6.70 14.88 3.53
N ARG A 93 -7.33 15.21 4.67
CA ARG A 93 -7.70 16.58 5.08
C ARG A 93 -8.35 17.38 3.95
N PRO A 94 -9.45 16.89 3.34
CA PRO A 94 -10.08 17.58 2.22
C PRO A 94 -10.61 18.95 2.65
N ALA A 95 -10.50 19.93 1.77
CA ALA A 95 -10.98 21.29 1.98
C ALA A 95 -12.03 21.69 0.93
N GLY A 96 -12.83 22.72 1.26
CA GLY A 96 -13.82 23.29 0.34
C GLY A 96 -14.83 22.26 -0.17
N GLY A 97 -15.00 22.20 -1.49
CA GLY A 97 -15.96 21.28 -2.13
C GLY A 97 -15.69 19.80 -1.87
N LEU A 98 -14.42 19.40 -1.72
CA LEU A 98 -14.06 18.01 -1.43
C LEU A 98 -14.47 17.59 -0.01
N ALA A 99 -14.44 18.51 0.94
CA ALA A 99 -14.89 18.24 2.32
C ALA A 99 -16.40 17.97 2.34
N ARG A 100 -17.18 18.76 1.59
CA ARG A 100 -18.63 18.55 1.43
C ARG A 100 -18.94 17.22 0.76
N LEU A 101 -18.21 16.85 -0.29
CA LEU A 101 -18.35 15.56 -0.94
C LEU A 101 -18.05 14.39 0.01
N ALA A 102 -16.96 14.49 0.78
CA ALA A 102 -16.56 13.47 1.75
C ALA A 102 -17.62 13.29 2.85
N ALA A 103 -18.11 14.39 3.42
CA ALA A 103 -19.18 14.38 4.41
C ALA A 103 -20.45 13.71 3.86
N ARG A 104 -20.87 14.09 2.64
CA ARG A 104 -22.07 13.50 2.03
C ARG A 104 -21.92 12.00 1.80
N ARG A 105 -20.77 11.54 1.29
CA ARG A 105 -20.51 10.11 1.08
C ARG A 105 -20.49 9.32 2.38
N LEU A 106 -20.01 9.90 3.47
CA LEU A 106 -20.06 9.29 4.79
C LEU A 106 -21.50 9.16 5.31
N GLU A 107 -22.29 10.23 5.19
CA GLU A 107 -23.71 10.22 5.57
C GLU A 107 -24.48 9.15 4.81
N ASP A 108 -24.32 9.08 3.49
CA ASP A 108 -24.97 8.08 2.65
C ASP A 108 -24.55 6.65 3.05
N ALA A 109 -23.25 6.42 3.31
CA ALA A 109 -22.75 5.11 3.75
C ALA A 109 -23.22 4.72 5.16
N LEU A 110 -23.39 5.69 6.06
CA LEU A 110 -23.95 5.47 7.40
C LEU A 110 -25.45 5.18 7.35
N ALA A 111 -26.20 5.93 6.54
CA ALA A 111 -27.63 5.69 6.32
C ALA A 111 -27.88 4.28 5.79
N ALA A 112 -27.06 3.82 4.84
CA ALA A 112 -27.14 2.47 4.29
C ALA A 112 -26.82 1.35 5.30
N LYS A 113 -26.15 1.67 6.43
CA LYS A 113 -25.87 0.72 7.51
C LYS A 113 -26.92 0.67 8.60
N ARG A 114 -27.80 1.68 8.69
CA ARG A 114 -28.84 1.68 9.72
C ARG A 114 -29.83 0.55 9.43
N PRO A 115 -30.12 -0.33 10.41
CA PRO A 115 -31.20 -1.29 10.25
C PRO A 115 -32.51 -0.51 10.03
N SER A 116 -33.28 -0.92 9.03
CA SER A 116 -34.61 -0.33 8.79
C SER A 116 -35.49 -0.59 10.00
N PRO A 117 -36.13 0.42 10.60
CA PRO A 117 -37.03 0.23 11.73
C PRO A 117 -38.34 -0.49 11.37
N ALA A 118 -38.58 -0.81 10.08
CA ALA A 118 -39.83 -1.38 9.59
C ALA A 118 -39.76 -2.92 9.42
N ALA A 119 -39.44 -3.65 10.48
CA ALA A 119 -39.52 -5.12 10.51
C ALA A 119 -40.14 -5.63 11.82
N TRP A 120 -41.14 -4.89 12.33
CA TRP A 120 -42.00 -5.29 13.44
C TRP A 120 -43.43 -5.37 12.92
#